data_AF-A0A6J4HZX2-F1
#
_entry.id   AF-A0A6J4HZX2-F1
#
_cell.length_a   1.000
_cell.length_b   1.000
_cell.length_c   1.000
_cell.angle_alpha   90.00
_cell.angle_beta   90.00
_cell.angle_gamma   90.00
#
_symmetry.space_group_name_H-M   'P 1'
#
loop_
_entity.id
_entity.type
_entity.pdbx_description
1 polymer ?
#
loop_
_entity_poly.entity_id
_entity_poly.type
_entity_poly.pdbx_seq_one_letter_code
_entity_poly.pdbx_strand_id
1 'polypeptide(L)'
;MNPQKIARVTGVLFLITFITSIPAYFFYVPVLDDPRYIVGAGADNSVQWGAFLELLLIIANIGTAVVLYPVVRRQNEILALGYVTARIVECVFIAVGILSLLTVVTLRQEAAGADTTSLVAVGESLVALHDWTRLLGPGFVVGVGNGLMLGYLMYRSVLVPRPMAML
;
A
#
# COMPACT_ATOMS: atom_id res chain seq x y z
N MET A 1 16.54 18.59 -13.68
CA MET A 1 16.40 17.16 -14.01
C MET A 1 15.72 17.04 -15.37
N ASN A 2 16.24 16.24 -16.30
CA ASN A 2 15.66 16.08 -17.65
C ASN A 2 14.25 15.45 -17.54
N PRO A 3 13.19 16.03 -18.15
CA PRO A 3 11.83 15.47 -18.14
C PRO A 3 11.75 14.00 -18.56
N GLN A 4 12.56 13.58 -19.54
CA GLN A 4 12.62 12.18 -19.98
C GLN A 4 13.16 11.25 -18.90
N LYS A 5 14.10 11.74 -18.08
CA LYS A 5 14.64 10.98 -16.95
C LYS A 5 13.61 10.84 -15.83
N ILE A 6 12.85 11.90 -15.56
CA ILE A 6 11.72 11.87 -14.61
C ILE A 6 10.71 10.82 -15.06
N ALA A 7 10.26 10.88 -16.32
CA ALA A 7 9.26 9.95 -16.85
C ALA A 7 9.71 8.48 -16.74
N ARG A 8 10.98 8.19 -17.07
CA ARG A 8 11.54 6.83 -16.95
C ARG A 8 11.59 6.34 -15.50
N VAL A 9 12.08 7.18 -14.58
CA VAL A 9 12.18 6.81 -13.16
C VAL A 9 10.78 6.62 -12.56
N THR A 10 9.84 7.51 -12.86
CA THR A 10 8.44 7.34 -12.45
C THR A 10 7.86 6.03 -12.97
N GLY A 11 8.05 5.72 -14.26
CA GLY A 11 7.56 4.47 -14.85
C GLY A 11 8.15 3.22 -14.19
N VAL A 12 9.46 3.21 -13.92
CA VAL A 12 10.12 2.10 -13.21
C VAL A 12 9.58 1.94 -11.79
N LEU A 13 9.44 3.02 -11.04
CA LEU A 13 8.89 2.98 -9.69
C LEU A 13 7.44 2.46 -9.69
N PHE A 14 6.65 2.85 -10.69
CA PHE A 14 5.28 2.36 -10.87
C PHE A 14 5.22 0.87 -11.24
N LEU A 15 6.20 0.35 -11.98
CA LEU A 15 6.31 -1.09 -12.22
C LEU A 15 6.68 -1.84 -10.94
N ILE A 16 7.59 -1.28 -10.12
CA ILE A 16 7.97 -1.86 -8.84
C ILE A 16 6.74 -2.01 -7.94
N THR A 17 5.86 -1.00 -7.85
CA THR A 17 4.66 -1.10 -7.00
C THR A 17 3.76 -2.28 -7.39
N PHE A 18 3.57 -2.55 -8.68
CA PHE A 18 2.80 -3.73 -9.13
C PHE A 18 3.51 -5.05 -8.82
N ILE A 19 4.81 -5.13 -9.11
CA ILE A 19 5.62 -6.32 -8.89
C ILE A 19 5.71 -6.67 -7.40
N THR A 20 5.66 -5.69 -6.51
CA THR A 20 5.67 -5.93 -5.07
C THR A 20 4.26 -6.18 -4.51
N SER A 21 3.24 -5.48 -4.99
CA SER A 21 1.87 -5.57 -4.46
C SER A 21 1.20 -6.93 -4.75
N ILE A 22 1.35 -7.41 -6.00
CA ILE A 22 0.65 -8.63 -6.43
C ILE A 22 1.15 -9.86 -5.65
N PRO A 23 2.46 -10.14 -5.54
CA PRO A 23 2.94 -11.28 -4.78
C PRO A 23 2.70 -11.12 -3.27
N ALA A 24 2.77 -9.90 -2.72
CA ALA A 24 2.51 -9.65 -1.30
C ALA A 24 1.14 -10.17 -0.86
N TYR A 25 0.11 -9.97 -1.69
CA TYR A 25 -1.23 -10.51 -1.43
C TYR A 25 -1.22 -12.05 -1.29
N PHE A 26 -0.57 -12.77 -2.21
CA PHE A 26 -0.48 -14.23 -2.13
C PHE A 26 0.26 -14.72 -0.90
N PHE A 27 1.26 -13.97 -0.42
CA PHE A 27 1.98 -14.29 0.80
C PHE A 27 1.14 -14.11 2.07
N TYR A 28 0.10 -13.27 2.05
CA TYR A 28 -0.82 -13.06 3.18
C TYR A 28 -2.05 -13.96 3.18
N VAL A 29 -2.38 -14.62 2.08
CA VAL A 29 -3.51 -15.57 1.98
C VAL A 29 -3.62 -16.51 3.20
N PRO A 30 -2.52 -17.11 3.72
CA PRO A 30 -2.62 -18.01 4.88
C PRO A 30 -3.14 -17.36 6.17
N VAL A 31 -2.95 -16.05 6.35
CA VAL A 31 -3.45 -15.29 7.52
C VAL A 31 -4.86 -14.76 7.29
N LEU A 32 -5.18 -14.39 6.04
CA LEU A 32 -6.45 -13.77 5.69
C LEU A 32 -7.59 -14.80 5.60
N ASP A 33 -7.32 -16.02 5.14
CA ASP A 33 -8.37 -17.01 4.83
C ASP A 33 -8.54 -18.11 5.90
N ASP A 34 -7.60 -18.30 6.83
CA ASP A 34 -7.70 -19.31 7.89
C ASP A 34 -7.63 -18.69 9.30
N PRO A 35 -8.76 -18.52 10.00
CA PRO A 35 -8.79 -18.06 11.40
C PRO A 35 -7.98 -18.94 12.36
N ARG A 36 -7.72 -20.21 11.98
CA ARG A 36 -6.91 -21.14 12.78
C ARG A 36 -5.41 -20.97 12.55
N TYR A 37 -4.98 -20.00 11.75
CA TYR A 37 -3.56 -19.65 11.56
C TYR A 37 -2.83 -19.51 12.91
N ILE A 38 -3.47 -18.86 13.90
CA ILE A 38 -2.91 -18.58 15.22
C ILE A 38 -2.70 -19.85 16.06
N VAL A 39 -3.40 -20.95 15.76
CA VAL A 39 -3.35 -22.21 16.51
C VAL A 39 -2.73 -23.38 15.74
N GLY A 40 -2.33 -23.18 14.48
CA GLY A 40 -1.73 -24.21 13.63
C GLY A 40 -0.20 -24.08 13.43
N ALA A 41 0.37 -24.94 12.59
CA ALA A 41 1.79 -24.91 12.18
C ALA A 41 2.11 -23.77 11.17
N GLY A 42 1.40 -22.63 11.27
CA GLY A 42 1.33 -21.50 10.34
C GLY A 42 2.61 -21.07 9.61
N ALA A 43 2.39 -20.49 8.42
CA ALA A 43 3.43 -20.06 7.48
C ALA A 43 4.02 -18.67 7.82
N ASP A 44 4.64 -18.52 9.00
CA ASP A 44 5.18 -17.22 9.45
C ASP A 44 6.14 -16.58 8.46
N ASN A 45 7.00 -17.39 7.82
CA ASN A 45 7.90 -16.91 6.77
C ASN A 45 7.15 -16.29 5.58
N SER A 46 5.96 -16.81 5.25
CA SER A 46 5.11 -16.26 4.18
C SER A 46 4.69 -14.84 4.53
N VAL A 47 4.19 -14.61 5.74
CA VAL A 47 3.75 -13.28 6.21
C VAL A 47 4.91 -12.29 6.25
N GLN A 48 6.09 -12.73 6.70
CA GLN A 48 7.29 -11.89 6.69
C GLN A 48 7.73 -11.48 5.29
N TRP A 49 7.65 -12.39 4.30
CA TRP A 49 7.90 -12.08 2.90
C TRP A 49 6.86 -11.10 2.32
N GLY A 50 5.57 -11.27 2.68
CA GLY A 50 4.52 -10.32 2.32
C GLY A 50 4.80 -8.92 2.87
N ALA A 51 5.14 -8.82 4.15
CA ALA A 51 5.50 -7.56 4.81
C ALA A 51 6.72 -6.90 4.18
N PHE A 52 7.76 -7.67 3.85
CA PHE A 52 8.94 -7.17 3.15
C PHE A 52 8.59 -6.57 1.79
N LEU A 53 7.74 -7.24 1.01
CA LEU A 53 7.29 -6.73 -0.29
C LEU A 53 6.45 -5.45 -0.15
N GLU A 54 5.57 -5.35 0.84
CA GLU A 54 4.81 -4.11 1.07
C GLU A 54 5.69 -2.95 1.56
N LEU A 55 6.78 -3.21 2.28
CA LEU A 55 7.77 -2.17 2.59
C LEU A 55 8.44 -1.63 1.32
N LEU A 56 8.80 -2.50 0.37
CA LEU A 56 9.31 -2.06 -0.94
C LEU A 56 8.26 -1.26 -1.71
N LEU A 57 6.99 -1.66 -1.63
CA LEU A 57 5.86 -0.93 -2.22
C LEU A 57 5.76 0.48 -1.64
N ILE A 58 5.82 0.63 -0.31
CA ILE A 58 5.77 1.94 0.37
C ILE A 58 6.89 2.85 -0.14
N ILE A 59 8.12 2.34 -0.21
CA ILE A 59 9.28 3.10 -0.71
C ILE A 59 9.06 3.52 -2.17
N ALA A 60 8.60 2.59 -3.01
CA ALA A 60 8.32 2.88 -4.41
C ALA A 60 7.19 3.92 -4.57
N ASN A 61 6.12 3.83 -3.77
CA ASN A 61 4.96 4.72 -3.84
C ASN A 61 5.28 6.14 -3.33
N ILE A 62 6.12 6.28 -2.30
CA ILE A 62 6.65 7.60 -1.91
C ILE A 62 7.58 8.13 -3.01
N GLY A 63 8.42 7.25 -3.56
CA GLY A 63 9.33 7.58 -4.66
C GLY A 63 8.62 8.15 -5.88
N THR A 64 7.51 7.54 -6.31
CA THR A 64 6.73 8.05 -7.45
C THR A 64 6.23 9.47 -7.17
N ALA A 65 5.70 9.72 -5.96
CA ALA A 65 5.21 11.03 -5.54
C ALA A 65 6.29 12.11 -5.60
N VAL A 66 7.46 11.83 -5.00
CA VAL A 66 8.59 12.76 -4.91
C VAL A 66 9.21 13.02 -6.28
N VAL A 67 9.35 12.00 -7.13
CA VAL A 67 9.94 12.14 -8.47
C VAL A 67 9.02 12.92 -9.41
N LEU A 68 7.69 12.77 -9.26
CA LEU A 68 6.69 13.53 -10.02
C LEU A 68 6.56 14.99 -9.56
N TYR A 69 6.83 15.27 -8.28
CA TYR A 69 6.59 16.58 -7.67
C TYR A 69 7.12 17.78 -8.48
N PRO A 70 8.38 17.80 -9.00
CA PRO A 70 8.90 18.91 -9.79
C PRO A 70 8.13 19.19 -11.09
N VAL A 71 7.44 18.19 -11.63
CA VAL A 71 6.65 18.31 -12.85
C VAL A 71 5.26 18.86 -12.52
N VAL A 72 4.57 18.26 -11.54
CA VAL A 72 3.21 18.65 -11.18
C VAL A 72 3.14 20.01 -10.49
N ARG A 73 4.17 20.41 -9.71
CA ARG A 73 4.21 21.72 -9.06
C ARG A 73 4.24 22.89 -10.04
N ARG A 74 4.71 22.67 -11.28
CA ARG A 74 4.72 23.71 -12.34
C ARG A 74 3.31 24.04 -12.83
N GLN A 75 2.34 23.15 -12.60
CA GLN A 75 0.94 23.30 -13.02
C GLN A 75 0.11 23.96 -11.92
N ASN A 76 0.20 23.41 -10.70
CA ASN A 76 -0.51 23.87 -9.53
C ASN A 76 0.20 23.32 -8.28
N GLU A 77 0.75 24.22 -7.48
CA GLU A 77 1.52 23.86 -6.29
C GLU A 77 0.64 23.25 -5.19
N ILE A 78 -0.58 23.75 -5.01
CA ILE A 78 -1.54 23.25 -4.01
C ILE A 78 -1.91 21.79 -4.31
N LEU A 79 -2.26 21.51 -5.57
CA LEU A 79 -2.61 20.15 -5.98
C LEU A 79 -1.41 19.20 -5.96
N ALA A 80 -0.22 19.69 -6.30
CA ALA A 80 1.01 18.90 -6.20
C ALA A 80 1.33 18.49 -4.76
N LEU A 81 1.20 19.42 -3.81
CA LEU A 81 1.34 19.12 -2.39
C LEU A 81 0.26 18.15 -1.91
N GLY A 82 -1.00 18.36 -2.30
CA GLY A 82 -2.10 17.46 -1.95
C GLY A 82 -1.89 16.03 -2.48
N TYR A 83 -1.32 15.88 -3.68
CA TYR A 83 -0.96 14.57 -4.24
C TYR A 83 0.12 13.86 -3.39
N VAL A 84 1.20 14.56 -3.04
CA VAL A 84 2.27 13.99 -2.20
C VAL A 84 1.73 13.63 -0.82
N THR A 85 0.92 14.49 -0.20
CA THR A 85 0.28 14.22 1.09
C THR A 85 -0.63 13.00 1.01
N ALA A 86 -1.44 12.87 -0.04
CA ALA A 86 -2.29 11.70 -0.24
C ALA A 86 -1.47 10.40 -0.36
N ARG A 87 -0.34 10.44 -1.09
CA ARG A 87 0.57 9.28 -1.22
C ARG A 87 1.20 8.89 0.11
N ILE A 88 1.57 9.87 0.94
CA ILE A 88 2.09 9.61 2.29
C ILE A 88 1.01 8.97 3.17
N VAL A 89 -0.22 9.51 3.17
CA VAL A 89 -1.34 8.97 3.95
C VAL A 89 -1.66 7.53 3.54
N GLU A 90 -1.69 7.24 2.24
CA GLU A 90 -1.85 5.87 1.73
C GLU A 90 -0.75 4.93 2.26
N CYS A 91 0.51 5.37 2.22
CA CYS A 91 1.63 4.57 2.73
C CYS A 91 1.52 4.30 4.24
N VAL A 92 0.99 5.26 5.01
CA VAL A 92 0.72 5.07 6.45
C VAL A 92 -0.32 3.99 6.66
N PHE A 93 -1.43 4.01 5.90
CA PHE A 93 -2.44 2.94 5.99
C PHE A 93 -1.86 1.56 5.68
N ILE A 94 -1.04 1.45 4.62
CA ILE A 94 -0.35 0.19 4.28
C ILE A 94 0.56 -0.24 5.44
N ALA A 95 1.34 0.67 6.01
CA ALA A 95 2.22 0.36 7.15
C ALA A 95 1.44 -0.13 8.39
N VAL A 96 0.30 0.47 8.71
CA VAL A 96 -0.57 0.00 9.80
C VAL A 96 -1.11 -1.40 9.50
N GLY A 97 -1.50 -1.67 8.24
CA GLY A 97 -1.91 -2.99 7.80
C GLY A 97 -0.82 -4.05 7.99
N ILE A 98 0.43 -3.74 7.64
CA ILE A 98 1.60 -4.62 7.87
C ILE A 98 1.78 -4.91 9.36
N LEU A 99 1.79 -3.87 10.19
CA LEU A 99 1.98 -4.00 11.64
C LEU A 99 0.89 -4.88 12.28
N SER A 100 -0.34 -4.77 11.79
CA SER A 100 -1.44 -5.63 12.25
C SER A 100 -1.14 -7.11 12.01
N LEU A 101 -0.72 -7.48 10.79
CA LEU A 101 -0.42 -8.86 10.43
C LEU A 101 0.84 -9.41 11.14
N LEU A 102 1.88 -8.60 11.32
CA LEU A 102 3.06 -9.00 12.09
C LEU A 102 2.73 -9.22 13.57
N THR A 103 1.77 -8.47 14.11
CA THR A 103 1.26 -8.68 15.47
C THR A 103 0.54 -10.02 15.59
N VAL A 104 -0.23 -10.44 14.58
CA VAL A 104 -0.85 -11.78 14.52
C VAL A 104 0.21 -12.89 14.58
N VAL A 105 1.32 -12.74 13.83
CA VAL A 105 2.44 -13.68 13.87
C VAL A 105 3.10 -13.73 15.25
N THR A 106 3.29 -12.57 15.88
CA THR A 106 3.88 -12.48 17.24
C THR A 106 2.98 -13.17 18.28
N LEU A 107 1.67 -12.91 18.23
CA LEU A 107 0.70 -13.56 19.11
C LEU A 107 0.74 -15.09 18.98
N ARG A 108 0.82 -15.61 17.75
CA ARG A 108 0.98 -17.05 17.49
C ARG A 108 2.24 -17.61 18.15
N GLN A 109 3.36 -16.90 18.09
CA GLN A 109 4.65 -17.36 18.63
C GLN A 109 4.70 -17.32 20.16
N GLU A 110 4.00 -16.38 20.78
CA GLU A 110 4.02 -16.16 22.24
C GLU A 110 2.82 -16.77 22.98
N ALA A 111 1.85 -17.35 22.27
CA ALA A 111 0.58 -17.87 22.78
C ALA A 111 0.64 -19.10 23.74
N ALA A 112 1.82 -19.52 24.20
CA ALA A 112 1.95 -20.74 25.01
C ALA A 112 1.11 -20.66 26.31
N GLY A 113 0.02 -21.42 26.38
CA GLY A 113 -0.87 -21.50 27.55
C GLY A 113 -1.99 -20.44 27.62
N ALA A 114 -2.15 -19.61 26.60
CA ALA A 114 -3.25 -18.66 26.51
C ALA A 114 -4.57 -19.33 26.04
N ASP A 115 -5.71 -18.76 26.44
CA ASP A 115 -7.02 -19.23 26.02
C ASP A 115 -7.19 -19.08 24.50
N THR A 116 -7.42 -20.22 23.83
CA THR A 116 -7.60 -20.32 22.38
C THR A 116 -8.71 -19.40 21.86
N THR A 117 -9.81 -19.27 22.60
CA THR A 117 -10.96 -18.45 22.17
C THR A 117 -10.59 -16.98 22.11
N SER A 118 -9.90 -16.50 23.15
CA SER A 118 -9.39 -15.13 23.24
C SER A 118 -8.36 -14.82 22.15
N LEU A 119 -7.45 -15.77 21.86
CA LEU A 119 -6.44 -15.62 20.80
C LEU A 119 -7.06 -15.47 19.41
N VAL A 120 -8.07 -16.27 19.09
CA VAL A 120 -8.79 -16.20 17.80
C VAL A 120 -9.50 -14.85 17.67
N ALA A 121 -10.20 -14.40 18.72
CA ALA A 121 -10.92 -13.11 18.69
C ALA A 121 -9.97 -11.90 18.47
N VAL A 122 -8.79 -11.90 19.10
CA VAL A 122 -7.77 -10.87 18.88
C VAL A 122 -7.22 -10.96 17.46
N GLY A 123 -6.97 -12.17 16.96
CA GLY A 123 -6.56 -12.43 15.60
C GLY A 123 -7.50 -11.86 14.55
N GLU A 124 -8.78 -12.20 14.64
CA GLU A 124 -9.82 -11.69 13.75
C GLU A 124 -9.94 -10.17 13.80
N SER A 125 -9.79 -9.57 14.99
CA SER A 125 -9.79 -8.12 15.14
C SER A 125 -8.63 -7.44 14.40
N LEU A 126 -7.43 -8.05 14.44
CA LEU A 126 -6.25 -7.56 13.73
C LEU A 126 -6.38 -7.75 12.20
N VAL A 127 -6.96 -8.87 11.75
CA VAL A 127 -7.26 -9.09 10.33
C VAL A 127 -8.29 -8.06 9.83
N ALA A 128 -9.36 -7.81 10.59
CA ALA A 128 -10.34 -6.79 10.27
C ALA A 128 -9.72 -5.38 10.21
N LEU A 129 -8.79 -5.06 11.12
CA LEU A 129 -8.02 -3.81 11.07
C LEU A 129 -7.21 -3.72 9.77
N HIS A 130 -6.54 -4.80 9.35
CA HIS A 130 -5.81 -4.85 8.09
C HIS A 130 -6.77 -4.57 6.90
N ASP A 131 -7.92 -5.22 6.84
CA ASP A 131 -8.90 -5.03 5.76
C ASP A 131 -9.41 -3.58 5.69
N TRP A 132 -9.70 -2.97 6.84
CA TRP A 132 -10.09 -1.56 6.90
C TRP A 132 -8.99 -0.62 6.44
N THR A 133 -7.73 -0.88 6.81
CA THR A 133 -6.60 -0.07 6.32
C THR A 133 -6.42 -0.21 4.81
N ARG A 134 -6.69 -1.39 4.24
CA ARG A 134 -6.64 -1.63 2.79
C ARG A 134 -7.77 -0.92 2.04
N LEU A 135 -8.99 -0.94 2.60
CA LEU A 135 -10.15 -0.22 2.05
C LEU A 135 -9.93 1.30 2.10
N LEU A 136 -9.47 1.84 3.22
CA LEU A 136 -9.29 3.28 3.38
C LEU A 136 -8.04 3.80 2.67
N GLY A 137 -6.91 3.11 2.74
CA GLY A 137 -5.67 3.51 2.08
C GLY A 137 -5.73 3.28 0.57
N PRO A 138 -5.34 2.08 0.08
CA PRO A 138 -5.42 1.75 -1.34
C PRO A 138 -6.81 1.93 -1.96
N GLY A 139 -7.90 1.55 -1.29
CA GLY A 139 -9.24 1.61 -1.88
C GLY A 139 -9.78 3.04 -2.06
N PHE A 140 -9.68 3.88 -1.04
CA PHE A 140 -10.25 5.23 -1.04
C PHE A 140 -9.22 6.32 -1.37
N VAL A 141 -8.07 6.35 -0.69
CA VAL A 141 -7.05 7.41 -0.89
C VAL A 141 -6.43 7.35 -2.29
N VAL A 142 -6.31 6.17 -2.92
CA VAL A 142 -5.88 6.08 -4.32
C VAL A 142 -6.96 6.57 -5.28
N GLY A 143 -8.22 6.18 -5.07
CA GLY A 143 -9.33 6.65 -5.91
C GLY A 143 -9.46 8.17 -5.91
N VAL A 144 -9.36 8.79 -4.74
CA VAL A 144 -9.46 10.25 -4.59
C VAL A 144 -8.15 10.96 -4.98
N GLY A 145 -7.00 10.49 -4.48
CA GLY A 145 -5.71 11.16 -4.67
C GLY A 145 -5.04 10.87 -6.03
N ASN A 146 -5.07 9.62 -6.50
CA ASN A 146 -4.55 9.26 -7.82
C ASN A 146 -5.62 9.48 -8.90
N GLY A 147 -6.84 8.98 -8.70
CA GLY A 147 -7.88 9.09 -9.74
C GLY A 147 -8.28 10.54 -10.03
N LEU A 148 -8.74 11.27 -9.01
CA LEU A 148 -9.28 12.61 -9.22
C LEU A 148 -8.19 13.69 -9.28
N MET A 149 -7.24 13.72 -8.34
CA MET A 149 -6.24 14.79 -8.30
C MET A 149 -5.15 14.61 -9.36
N LEU A 150 -4.56 13.41 -9.50
CA LEU A 150 -3.59 13.15 -10.56
C LEU A 150 -4.26 13.20 -11.93
N GLY A 151 -5.44 12.61 -12.11
CA GLY A 151 -6.22 12.69 -13.36
C GLY A 151 -6.49 14.14 -13.78
N TYR A 152 -6.93 14.99 -12.85
CA TYR A 152 -7.11 16.43 -13.11
C TYR A 152 -5.80 17.14 -13.47
N LEU A 153 -4.70 16.84 -12.76
CA LEU A 153 -3.38 17.40 -13.05
C LEU A 153 -2.82 16.93 -14.39
N MET A 154 -3.02 15.66 -14.77
CA MET A 154 -2.62 15.12 -16.07
C MET A 154 -3.46 15.69 -17.22
N TYR A 155 -4.77 15.85 -16.99
CA TYR A 155 -5.69 16.49 -17.94
C TYR A 155 -5.30 17.95 -18.23
N ARG A 156 -4.93 18.71 -17.19
CA ARG A 156 -4.49 20.10 -17.34
C ARG A 156 -3.08 20.24 -17.93
N SER A 157 -2.22 19.25 -17.68
CA SER A 157 -0.80 19.32 -18.06
C SER A 157 -0.47 18.87 -19.47
N VAL A 158 -1.42 18.26 -20.19
CA VAL A 158 -1.24 17.73 -21.56
C VAL A 158 -0.05 16.74 -21.65
N LEU A 159 0.41 16.22 -20.50
CA LEU A 159 1.50 15.23 -20.44
C LEU A 159 1.05 13.84 -20.91
N VAL A 160 -0.26 13.61 -20.98
CA VAL A 160 -0.89 12.36 -21.43
C VAL A 160 -2.08 12.72 -22.35
N PRO A 161 -2.33 11.97 -23.45
CA PRO A 161 -3.50 12.17 -24.30
C PRO A 161 -4.79 12.15 -23.47
N ARG A 162 -5.65 13.16 -23.69
CA ARG A 162 -6.88 13.41 -22.92
C ARG A 162 -7.77 12.18 -22.62
N PRO A 163 -7.90 11.15 -23.49
CA PRO A 163 -8.69 9.97 -23.17
C PRO A 163 -8.13 9.14 -22.01
N MET A 164 -6.81 9.09 -21.83
CA MET A 164 -6.17 8.30 -20.76
C MET A 164 -6.18 9.02 -19.41
N ALA A 165 -6.42 10.34 -19.38
CA ALA A 165 -6.53 11.11 -18.15
C ALA A 165 -7.96 11.07 -17.54
N MET A 166 -8.94 10.53 -18.28
CA MET A 166 -10.34 10.38 -17.85
C MET A 166 -10.74 8.92 -17.52
N LEU A 167 -9.83 7.96 -17.70
CA LEU A 167 -9.98 6.56 -17.30
C LEU A 167 -9.47 6.36 -15.87
#